data_AF-A0A2V5ZY75-F1
#
_entry.id   AF-A0A2V5ZY75-F1
#
_cell.length_a   1.000
_cell.length_b   1.000
_cell.length_c   1.000
_cell.angle_alpha   90.00
_cell.angle_beta   90.00
_cell.angle_gamma   90.00
#
_symmetry.space_group_name_H-M   'P 1'
#
loop_
_entity.id
_entity.type
_entity.pdbx_description
1 polymer ?
#
loop_
_entity_poly.entity_id
_entity_poly.type
_entity_poly.pdbx_seq_one_letter_code
_entity_poly.pdbx_strand_id
1 'polypeptide(L)'
;MLIACPLFIATLYIPFPAAWITMFLAIFFLFLNTGPSNTALANVSLSAVRATAFAANIFVVHAFGDVQAFWLLGYIGGHANMHVAFLFVSAIIFASGVTWLFGVKYLPVDTAAVESRTT
;
A
#
# COMPACT_ATOMS: atom_id res chain seq x y z
N MET A 1 -3.57 2.93 5.16
CA MET A 1 -2.32 3.60 4.77
C MET A 1 -1.97 4.79 5.68
N LEU A 2 -2.64 5.95 5.60
CA LEU A 2 -2.26 7.11 6.42
C LEU A 2 -2.30 6.87 7.94
N ILE A 3 -3.33 6.19 8.44
CA ILE A 3 -3.45 5.82 9.86
C ILE A 3 -2.35 4.82 10.27
N ALA A 4 -1.94 3.93 9.34
CA ALA A 4 -0.91 2.93 9.62
C ALA A 4 0.47 3.56 9.82
N CYS A 5 0.77 4.70 9.18
CA CYS A 5 2.07 5.36 9.27
C CYS A 5 2.49 5.72 10.72
N PRO A 6 1.73 6.53 11.48
CA PRO A 6 2.12 6.88 12.85
C PRO A 6 2.16 5.65 13.78
N LEU A 7 1.34 4.63 13.54
CA LEU A 7 1.36 3.37 14.29
C LEU A 7 2.62 2.54 14.01
N PHE A 8 3.06 2.51 12.75
CA PHE A 8 4.30 1.86 12.35
C PHE A 8 5.52 2.57 12.94
N ILE A 9 5.55 3.91 12.88
CA ILE A 9 6.59 4.71 13.54
C ILE A 9 6.61 4.43 15.05
N ALA A 10 5.46 4.43 15.72
CA ALA A 10 5.37 4.15 17.15
C ALA A 10 5.99 2.80 17.52
N THR A 11 5.84 1.79 16.65
CA THR A 11 6.43 0.45 16.86
C THR A 11 7.96 0.48 16.95
N LEU A 12 8.62 1.47 16.34
CA LEU A 12 10.08 1.60 16.39
C LEU A 12 10.59 2.11 17.74
N TYR A 13 9.74 2.80 18.52
CA TYR A 13 10.13 3.44 19.77
C TYR A 13 9.52 2.78 21.02
N ILE A 14 8.56 1.88 20.85
CA ILE A 14 7.91 1.18 21.95
C ILE A 14 8.67 -0.11 22.23
N PRO A 15 9.06 -0.39 23.49
CA PRO A 15 9.71 -1.65 23.83
C PRO A 15 8.72 -2.82 23.82
N PHE A 16 9.24 -4.02 23.59
CA PHE A 16 8.48 -5.26 23.79
C PHE A 16 8.14 -5.45 25.28
N PRO A 17 6.95 -5.99 25.61
CA PRO A 17 5.94 -6.56 24.71
C PRO A 17 4.92 -5.55 24.16
N ALA A 18 4.92 -4.29 24.62
CA ALA A 18 3.91 -3.31 24.21
C ALA A 18 3.92 -3.02 22.68
N ALA A 19 5.08 -3.16 22.04
CA ALA A 19 5.25 -3.01 20.59
C ALA A 19 4.33 -3.93 19.76
N TRP A 20 3.91 -5.08 20.31
CA TRP A 20 2.99 -6.00 19.63
C TRP A 20 1.66 -5.33 19.27
N ILE A 21 1.17 -4.44 20.14
CA ILE A 21 -0.11 -3.76 19.96
C ILE A 21 -0.01 -2.77 18.79
N THR A 22 1.02 -1.92 18.79
CA THR A 22 1.19 -0.92 17.73
C THR A 22 1.53 -1.57 16.39
N MET A 23 2.29 -2.68 16.41
CA MET A 23 2.58 -3.45 15.20
C MET A 23 1.32 -4.07 14.62
N PHE A 24 0.48 -4.69 15.47
CA PHE A 24 -0.82 -5.22 15.04
C PHE A 24 -1.68 -4.14 14.38
N LEU A 25 -1.83 -2.99 15.04
CA LEU A 25 -2.65 -1.89 14.51
C LEU A 25 -2.06 -1.35 13.19
N ALA A 26 -0.74 -1.19 13.10
CA ALA A 26 -0.07 -0.74 11.88
C ALA A 26 -0.35 -1.71 10.72
N ILE A 27 -0.14 -3.00 10.92
CA ILE A 27 -0.40 -4.05 9.93
C ILE A 27 -1.88 -4.06 9.55
N PHE A 28 -2.79 -4.03 10.53
CA PHE A 28 -4.23 -4.01 10.29
C PHE A 28 -4.64 -2.85 9.36
N PHE A 29 -4.27 -1.61 9.68
CA PHE A 29 -4.63 -0.44 8.86
C PHE A 29 -3.87 -0.34 7.54
N LEU A 30 -2.76 -1.08 7.39
CA LEU A 30 -2.06 -1.21 6.13
C LEU A 30 -2.84 -2.15 5.20
N PHE A 31 -3.16 -3.36 5.67
CA PHE A 31 -3.84 -4.41 4.89
C PHE A 31 -5.35 -4.19 4.74
N LEU A 32 -5.97 -3.36 5.57
CA LEU A 32 -7.36 -2.94 5.38
C LEU A 32 -7.59 -2.29 4.00
N ASN A 33 -6.56 -1.71 3.39
CA ASN A 33 -6.63 -1.12 2.05
C ASN A 33 -6.72 -2.16 0.92
N THR A 34 -6.27 -3.41 1.13
CA THR A 34 -6.20 -4.42 0.07
C THR A 34 -7.56 -4.74 -0.53
N GLY A 35 -8.59 -4.90 0.30
CA GLY A 35 -9.96 -5.15 -0.17
C GLY A 35 -10.50 -4.00 -1.05
N PRO A 36 -10.63 -2.78 -0.50
CA PRO A 36 -11.09 -1.61 -1.26
C PRO A 36 -10.27 -1.33 -2.53
N SER A 37 -8.95 -1.51 -2.50
CA SER A 37 -8.08 -1.32 -3.66
C SER A 37 -8.42 -2.31 -4.78
N ASN A 38 -8.60 -3.60 -4.44
CA ASN A 38 -8.97 -4.62 -5.41
C ASN A 38 -10.38 -4.38 -5.98
N THR A 39 -11.32 -3.95 -5.14
CA THR A 39 -12.67 -3.56 -5.60
C THR A 39 -12.62 -2.36 -6.54
N ALA A 40 -11.83 -1.34 -6.23
CA ALA A 40 -11.65 -0.18 -7.10
C ALA A 40 -11.12 -0.60 -8.48
N LEU A 41 -10.07 -1.44 -8.52
CA LEU A 41 -9.52 -1.96 -9.78
C LEU A 41 -10.55 -2.78 -10.58
N ALA A 42 -11.35 -3.60 -9.90
CA ALA A 42 -12.42 -4.36 -10.54
C ALA A 42 -13.49 -3.43 -11.15
N ASN A 43 -13.87 -2.35 -10.46
CA ASN A 43 -14.91 -1.43 -10.92
C ASN A 43 -14.47 -0.56 -12.10
N VAL A 44 -13.18 -0.23 -12.20
CA VAL A 44 -12.63 0.57 -13.31
C VAL A 44 -12.08 -0.29 -14.46
N SER A 45 -12.32 -1.61 -14.44
CA SER A 45 -11.90 -2.52 -15.50
C SER A 45 -13.10 -3.18 -16.19
N LEU A 46 -13.09 -3.16 -17.53
CA LEU A 46 -14.05 -3.91 -18.34
C LEU A 46 -13.92 -5.41 -18.02
N SER A 47 -15.06 -6.11 -17.97
CA SER A 47 -15.11 -7.55 -17.66
C SER A 47 -14.16 -8.38 -18.54
N ALA A 48 -14.07 -8.05 -19.83
CA ALA A 48 -13.23 -8.74 -20.81
C ALA A 48 -11.72 -8.68 -20.52
N VAL A 49 -11.24 -7.67 -19.80
CA VAL A 49 -9.79 -7.47 -19.52
C VAL A 49 -9.46 -7.46 -18.04
N ARG A 50 -10.42 -7.76 -17.16
CA ARG A 50 -10.25 -7.68 -15.70
C ARG A 50 -9.12 -8.56 -15.19
N ALA A 51 -9.00 -9.79 -15.71
CA ALA A 51 -7.90 -10.68 -15.35
C ALA A 51 -6.53 -10.06 -15.69
N THR A 52 -6.41 -9.44 -16.87
CA THR A 52 -5.19 -8.74 -17.31
C THR A 52 -4.91 -7.50 -16.45
N ALA A 53 -5.95 -6.76 -16.05
CA ALA A 53 -5.80 -5.61 -15.16
C ALA A 53 -5.23 -6.02 -13.78
N PHE A 54 -5.75 -7.10 -13.19
CA PHE A 54 -5.20 -7.66 -11.95
C PHE A 54 -3.78 -8.19 -12.14
N ALA A 55 -3.50 -8.89 -13.24
CA ALA A 55 -2.15 -9.40 -13.54
C ALA A 55 -1.14 -8.25 -13.67
N ALA A 56 -1.51 -7.16 -14.36
CA ALA A 56 -0.68 -5.97 -14.48
C ALA A 56 -0.45 -5.30 -13.12
N ASN A 57 -1.48 -5.16 -12.29
CA ASN A 57 -1.36 -4.63 -10.94
C ASN A 57 -0.38 -5.44 -10.08
N ILE A 58 -0.53 -6.76 -10.07
CA ILE A 58 0.37 -7.67 -9.33
C ILE A 58 1.79 -7.56 -9.86
N PHE A 59 1.96 -7.55 -11.19
CA PHE A 59 3.27 -7.40 -11.82
C PHE A 59 3.97 -6.10 -11.41
N VAL A 60 3.26 -4.96 -11.44
CA VAL A 60 3.82 -3.67 -11.02
C VAL A 60 4.24 -3.70 -9.55
N VAL A 61 3.40 -4.24 -8.66
CA VAL A 61 3.72 -4.35 -7.22
C VAL A 61 4.95 -5.23 -7.00
N HIS A 62 5.08 -6.34 -7.73
CA HIS A 62 6.23 -7.24 -7.57
C HIS A 62 7.52 -6.66 -8.18
N ALA A 63 7.42 -6.08 -9.37
CA ALA A 63 8.57 -5.55 -10.09
C ALA A 63 9.21 -4.37 -9.35
N PHE A 64 8.39 -3.49 -8.74
CA PHE A 64 8.87 -2.26 -8.10
C PHE A 64 8.81 -2.26 -6.57
N GLY A 65 7.96 -3.07 -5.97
CA GLY A 65 7.74 -3.10 -4.53
C GLY A 65 8.38 -4.31 -3.87
N ASP A 66 7.69 -5.45 -3.89
CA ASP A 66 7.98 -6.60 -3.01
C ASP A 66 9.41 -7.13 -3.16
N VAL A 67 9.89 -7.34 -4.39
CA VAL A 67 11.25 -7.85 -4.63
C VAL A 67 12.30 -6.79 -4.32
N GLN A 68 12.00 -5.52 -4.60
CA GLN A 68 12.95 -4.42 -4.42
C GLN A 68 13.13 -4.05 -2.94
N ALA A 69 12.09 -4.23 -2.13
CA ALA A 69 12.12 -3.90 -0.71
C ALA A 69 13.20 -4.68 0.06
N PHE A 70 13.43 -5.96 -0.28
CA PHE A 70 14.38 -6.80 0.46
C PHE A 70 15.81 -6.27 0.42
N TRP A 71 16.34 -5.99 -0.78
CA TRP A 71 17.72 -5.51 -0.91
C TRP A 71 17.85 -4.06 -0.46
N LEU A 72 16.83 -3.21 -0.69
CA LEU A 72 16.88 -1.80 -0.32
C LEU A 72 16.90 -1.62 1.20
N LEU A 73 16.07 -2.39 1.94
CA LEU A 73 16.09 -2.38 3.41
C LEU A 73 17.42 -2.89 3.96
N GLY A 74 17.96 -3.97 3.37
CA GLY A 74 19.28 -4.47 3.73
C GLY A 74 20.39 -3.45 3.47
N TYR A 75 20.35 -2.75 2.32
CA TYR A 75 21.31 -1.72 1.95
C TYR A 75 21.30 -0.55 2.94
N ILE A 76 20.12 0.02 3.23
CA ILE A 76 19.98 1.12 4.20
C ILE A 76 20.36 0.64 5.61
N GLY A 77 19.93 -0.56 6.00
CA GLY A 77 20.27 -1.16 7.29
C GLY A 77 21.78 -1.35 7.47
N GLY A 78 22.49 -1.75 6.42
CA GLY A 78 23.94 -1.96 6.42
C GLY A 78 24.78 -0.68 6.37
N HIS A 79 24.26 0.40 5.80
CA HIS A 79 24.98 1.69 5.68
C HIS A 79 24.54 2.75 6.71
N ALA A 80 23.42 2.54 7.40
CA ALA A 80 22.92 3.41 8.46
C ALA A 80 22.53 2.59 9.70
N ASN A 81 21.29 2.08 9.74
CA ASN A 81 20.77 1.12 10.71
C ASN A 81 19.32 0.76 10.37
N MET A 82 18.79 -0.29 11.01
CA MET A 82 17.41 -0.75 10.79
C MET A 82 16.35 0.29 11.18
N HIS A 83 16.63 1.13 12.18
CA HIS A 83 15.70 2.17 12.59
C HIS A 83 15.49 3.20 11.47
N VAL A 84 16.56 3.63 10.80
CA VAL A 84 16.49 4.49 9.60
C VAL A 84 15.80 3.78 8.44
N ALA A 85 16.09 2.50 8.21
CA ALA A 85 15.44 1.72 7.15
C ALA A 85 13.91 1.67 7.33
N PHE A 86 13.42 1.46 8.57
CA PHE A 86 11.98 1.46 8.84
C PHE A 86 11.35 2.85 8.86
N LEU A 87 12.09 3.91 9.20
CA LEU A 87 11.61 5.28 8.98
C LEU A 87 11.43 5.58 7.49
N PHE A 88 12.31 5.07 6.63
CA PHE A 88 12.14 5.14 5.18
C PHE A 88 10.87 4.41 4.71
N VAL A 89 10.59 3.20 5.23
CA VAL A 89 9.30 2.51 4.97
C VAL A 89 8.11 3.36 5.41
N SER A 90 8.21 4.02 6.57
CA SER A 90 7.14 4.90 7.08
C SER A 90 6.84 6.04 6.11
N ALA A 91 7.87 6.63 5.50
CA ALA A 91 7.72 7.66 4.48
C ALA A 91 7.00 7.12 3.23
N ILE A 92 7.31 5.90 2.78
CA ILE A 92 6.62 5.25 1.65
C ILE A 92 5.14 5.00 1.99
N ILE A 93 4.83 4.49 3.19
CA ILE A 93 3.45 4.27 3.64
C ILE A 93 2.66 5.59 3.64
N PHE A 94 3.29 6.67 4.13
CA PHE A 94 2.68 8.00 4.12
C PHE A 94 2.42 8.49 2.69
N ALA A 95 3.43 8.43 1.83
CA ALA A 95 3.32 8.82 0.42
C ALA A 95 2.22 8.04 -0.30
N SER A 96 2.14 6.72 -0.09
CA SER A 96 1.05 5.86 -0.61
C SER A 96 -0.32 6.35 -0.16
N GLY A 97 -0.47 6.67 1.13
CA GLY A 97 -1.70 7.23 1.68
C GLY A 97 -2.11 8.56 1.03
N VAL A 98 -1.15 9.45 0.80
CA VAL A 98 -1.38 10.73 0.10
C VAL A 98 -1.79 10.51 -1.36
N THR A 99 -1.13 9.60 -2.07
CA THR A 99 -1.47 9.25 -3.45
C THR A 99 -2.90 8.73 -3.56
N TRP A 100 -3.35 7.91 -2.61
CA TRP A 100 -4.75 7.46 -2.54
C TRP A 100 -5.74 8.61 -2.38
N LEU A 101 -5.44 9.60 -1.53
CA LEU A 101 -6.29 10.78 -1.37
C LEU A 101 -6.38 11.62 -2.65
N PHE A 102 -5.30 11.73 -3.41
CA PHE A 102 -5.34 12.41 -4.71
C PHE A 102 -6.16 11.63 -5.75
N GLY A 103 -6.13 10.29 -5.69
CA GLY A 103 -6.81 9.40 -6.63
C GLY A 103 -8.31 9.25 -6.39
N VAL A 104 -8.79 9.37 -5.14
CA VAL A 104 -10.16 8.99 -4.75
C VAL A 104 -11.26 9.68 -5.57
N LYS A 105 -11.02 10.92 -6.01
CA LYS A 105 -12.00 11.72 -6.77
C LYS A 105 -12.27 11.20 -8.18
N TYR A 106 -11.39 10.39 -8.75
CA TYR A 106 -11.54 9.87 -10.12
C TYR A 106 -12.42 8.61 -10.16
N LEU A 107 -12.50 7.87 -9.03
CA LEU A 107 -13.17 6.58 -8.96
C LEU A 107 -14.64 6.59 -9.45
N PRO A 108 -15.49 7.57 -9.07
CA PRO A 108 -16.89 7.58 -9.54
C PRO A 108 -16.99 7.75 -11.06
N VAL A 109 -16.18 8.64 -11.64
CA VAL A 109 -16.19 8.93 -13.08
C VAL A 109 -15.68 7.72 -13.87
N ASP A 110 -14.59 7.11 -13.43
CA ASP A 110 -14.01 5.94 -14.10
C ASP A 110 -14.93 4.72 -14.02
N THR A 111 -15.63 4.53 -12.90
CA THR A 111 -16.62 3.46 -12.74
C THR A 111 -17.81 3.64 -13.69
N ALA A 112 -18.37 4.86 -13.74
CA ALA A 112 -19.48 5.17 -14.65
C ALA A 112 -19.08 4.99 -16.14
N ALA A 113 -17.83 5.32 -16.48
CA ALA A 113 -17.31 5.12 -17.84
C ALA A 113 -17.26 3.64 -18.23
N VAL A 114 -16.97 2.72 -17.29
CA VAL A 114 -17.03 1.28 -17.53
C VAL A 114 -18.47 0.79 -17.64
N GLU A 115 -19.36 1.22 -16.73
CA GLU A 115 -20.77 0.82 -16.71
C GLU A 115 -21.48 1.17 -18.02
N SER A 116 -21.26 2.38 -18.54
CA SER A 116 -21.87 2.86 -19.80
C SER A 116 -21.47 2.07 -21.05
N ARG A 117 -20.38 1.29 -20.98
CA ARG A 117 -19.91 0.43 -22.09
C ARG A 117 -20.42 -1.00 -21.99
N THR A 118 -21.02 -1.36 -20.87
CA THR A 118 -21.55 -2.71 -20.59
C THR A 118 -23.08 -2.79 -20.67
N THR A 119 -23.77 -1.65 -20.69
CA THR A 119 -25.20 -1.52 -21.08
C THR A 119 -25.35 -1.35 -22.58
#